data_AF-A0A7V9ZF57-F1
#
_entry.id   AF-A0A7V9ZF57-F1
#
_cell.length_a   1.000
_cell.length_b   1.000
_cell.length_c   1.000
_cell.angle_alpha   90.00
_cell.angle_beta   90.00
_cell.angle_gamma   90.00
#
_symmetry.space_group_name_H-M   'P 1'
#
loop_
_entity.id
_entity.type
_entity.pdbx_description
1 polymer ?
#
loop_
_entity_poly.entity_id
_entity_poly.type
_entity_poly.pdbx_seq_one_letter_code
_entity_poly.pdbx_strand_id
1 'polypeptide(L)' 'MPPTGIALDFGCGSGALTKVIREALQGLKLYGTDLSSVAVEDARERVPGCVFMHPQAPEL' A
#
# COMPACT_ATOMS: atom_id res chain seq x y z
N MET A 1 -6.34 7.33 16.44
CA MET A 1 -6.41 5.99 15.80
C MET A 1 -5.96 4.95 16.80
N PRO A 2 -6.43 3.69 16.70
CA PRO A 2 -5.94 2.61 17.54
C PRO A 2 -4.42 2.42 17.34
N PRO A 3 -3.67 2.02 18.39
CA PRO A 3 -2.22 1.87 18.33
C PRO A 3 -1.77 0.73 17.41
N THR A 4 -2.66 -0.21 17.12
CA THR A 4 -2.45 -1.30 16.17
C THR A 4 -3.70 -1.50 15.30
N GLY A 5 -3.52 -2.09 14.12
CA GLY A 5 -4.63 -2.33 13.20
C GLY A 5 -4.18 -2.66 11.79
N ILE A 6 -5.15 -2.70 10.88
CA ILE A 6 -4.95 -2.91 9.45
C ILE A 6 -5.42 -1.66 8.73
N ALA A 7 -4.62 -1.19 7.77
CA ALA A 7 -5.01 -0.09 6.89
C ALA A 7 -4.69 -0.43 5.43
N LEU A 8 -5.53 0.08 4.53
CA LEU A 8 -5.45 -0.11 3.09
C LEU A 8 -5.40 1.26 2.41
N ASP A 9 -4.35 1.46 1.61
CA ASP A 9 -4.15 2.62 0.74
C ASP A 9 -4.67 2.29 -0.67
N PHE A 10 -5.85 2.82 -1.04
CA PHE A 10 -6.48 2.63 -2.35
C PHE A 10 -5.95 3.64 -3.36
N GLY A 11 -5.41 3.17 -4.48
CA GLY A 11 -4.68 4.01 -5.42
C GLY A 11 -3.31 4.39 -4.87
N CYS A 12 -2.57 3.40 -4.35
CA CYS A 12 -1.33 3.65 -3.61
C CYS A 12 -0.20 4.21 -4.50
N GLY A 13 -0.33 4.14 -5.83
CA GLY A 13 0.71 4.48 -6.77
C GLY A 13 2.02 3.76 -6.43
N SER A 14 3.14 4.50 -6.48
CA SER A 14 4.47 4.01 -6.08
C SER A 14 4.72 4.05 -4.56
N GLY A 15 3.67 4.16 -3.74
CA GLY A 15 3.73 4.03 -2.28
C GLY A 15 4.06 5.32 -1.51
N ALA A 16 3.95 6.51 -2.12
CA ALA A 16 4.32 7.77 -1.47
C ALA A 16 3.52 8.02 -0.17
N LEU A 17 2.18 7.88 -0.22
CA LEU A 17 1.34 8.02 0.97
C LEU A 17 1.55 6.85 1.95
N THR A 18 1.59 5.62 1.44
CA THR A 18 1.86 4.42 2.26
C THR A 18 3.14 4.58 3.10
N LYS A 19 4.22 5.17 2.55
CA LYS A 19 5.46 5.44 3.27
C LYS A 19 5.25 6.39 4.46
N VAL A 20 4.55 7.51 4.23
CA VAL A 20 4.22 8.48 5.29
C VAL A 20 3.42 7.81 6.41
N ILE A 21 2.44 6.95 6.05
CA ILE A 21 1.64 6.21 7.04
C ILE A 21 2.52 5.23 7.83
N ARG A 22 3.43 4.51 7.16
CA ARG A 22 4.36 3.56 7.79
C ARG A 22 5.26 4.24 8.83
N GLU A 23 5.78 5.42 8.49
CA GLU A 23 6.65 6.20 9.37
C GLU A 23 5.89 6.77 10.57
N ALA A 24 4.65 7.24 10.34
CA ALA A 24 3.81 7.82 11.39
C ALA A 24 3.17 6.79 12.33
N LEU A 25 2.87 5.57 11.84
CA LEU A 25 2.02 4.59 12.52
C LEU A 25 2.62 3.18 12.46
N GLN A 26 3.70 2.98 13.22
CA GLN A 26 4.48 1.74 13.19
C GLN A 26 3.70 0.48 13.61
N GLY A 27 2.63 0.63 14.40
CA GLY A 27 1.79 -0.49 14.85
C GLY A 27 0.78 -0.99 13.80
N LEU A 28 0.70 -0.37 12.63
CA LEU A 28 -0.22 -0.78 11.58
C LEU A 28 0.39 -1.82 10.64
N LYS A 29 -0.44 -2.80 10.27
CA LYS A 29 -0.21 -3.64 9.09
C LYS A 29 -0.77 -2.91 7.87
N LEU A 30 0.13 -2.46 7.00
CA LEU A 30 -0.23 -1.63 5.85
C LEU A 30 -0.27 -2.44 4.55
N TYR A 31 -1.35 -2.21 3.82
CA TYR A 31 -1.60 -2.73 2.49
C TYR A 31 -1.77 -1.57 1.52
N GLY A 32 -1.31 -1.72 0.29
CA GLY A 32 -1.59 -0.80 -0.81
C GLY A 32 -2.14 -1.55 -2.01
N THR A 33 -3.01 -0.89 -2.78
CA THR A 33 -3.52 -1.43 -4.03
C THR A 33 -3.54 -0.36 -5.11
N ASP A 34 -3.17 -0.72 -6.33
CA ASP A 34 -3.23 0.16 -7.49
C ASP A 34 -3.48 -0.65 -8.77
N LEU A 35 -4.19 -0.06 -9.74
CA LEU A 35 -4.46 -0.69 -11.04
C LEU A 35 -3.23 -0.66 -11.97
N SER A 36 -2.20 0.11 -11.64
CA SER A 36 -0.93 0.10 -12.37
C SER A 36 0.02 -0.94 -11.79
N SER A 37 0.28 -2.01 -12.54
CA SER A 37 1.23 -3.06 -12.12
C SER A 37 2.64 -2.50 -11.92
N VAL A 38 3.06 -1.57 -12.77
CA VAL A 38 4.34 -0.85 -12.65
C VAL A 38 4.40 -0.05 -11.35
N ALA A 39 3.32 0.65 -10.99
CA ALA A 39 3.29 1.40 -9.74
C ALA A 39 3.37 0.48 -8.50
N VAL A 40 2.70 -0.67 -8.56
CA VAL A 40 2.76 -1.70 -7.51
C VAL A 40 4.17 -2.30 -7.36
N GLU A 41 4.88 -2.54 -8.47
CA GLU A 41 6.28 -2.97 -8.45
C GLU A 41 7.18 -1.92 -7.79
N ASP A 42 7.09 -0.67 -8.24
CA ASP A 42 7.80 0.47 -7.64
C ASP A 42 7.52 0.60 -6.14
N ALA A 43 6.26 0.42 -5.72
CA ALA A 43 5.86 0.55 -4.31
C ALA A 43 6.51 -0.53 -3.43
N ARG A 44 6.63 -1.76 -3.93
CA ARG A 44 7.29 -2.89 -3.21
C ARG A 44 8.76 -2.60 -2.95
N GLU A 45 9.45 -1.97 -3.91
CA GLU A 45 10.86 -1.60 -3.75
C GLU A 45 11.02 -0.40 -2.79
N ARG A 46 10.16 0.61 -2.92
CA ARG A 46 10.28 1.88 -2.18
C ARG A 46 9.83 1.79 -0.72
N VAL A 47 8.89 0.89 -0.41
CA VAL A 47 8.29 0.78 0.93
C VAL A 47 8.34 -0.69 1.40
N PRO A 48 9.55 -1.21 1.71
CA PRO A 48 9.69 -2.59 2.19
C PRO A 48 8.94 -2.79 3.51
N GLY A 49 8.41 -4.01 3.70
CA GLY A 49 7.63 -4.37 4.89
C GLY A 49 6.13 -4.04 4.82
N CYS A 50 5.66 -3.48 3.71
CA CYS A 50 4.24 -3.37 3.36
C CYS A 50 3.85 -4.42 2.30
N VAL A 51 2.56 -4.68 2.15
CA VAL A 51 2.03 -5.59 1.12
C VAL A 51 1.34 -4.77 0.03
N PHE A 52 1.77 -4.92 -1.23
CA PHE A 52 1.16 -4.24 -2.36
C PHE A 52 0.54 -5.20 -3.36
N MET A 53 -0.67 -4.88 -3.80
CA MET A 53 -1.52 -5.73 -4.65
C MET A 53 -1.89 -5.00 -5.94
N HIS A 54 -1.84 -5.71 -7.06
CA HIS A 54 -2.47 -5.29 -8.31
C HIS A 54 -3.80 -6.05 -8.43
N PRO A 55 -4.95 -5.38 -8.27
CA PRO A 55 -6.24 -6.05 -8.33
C PRO A 55 -6.57 -6.38 -9.78
N GLN A 56 -7.10 -7.59 -10.00
CA GLN A 56 -7.70 -7.96 -11.27
C GLN A 56 -9.12 -7.41 -11.27
N ALA A 57 -9.42 -6.48 -12.16
CA ALA A 57 -10.81 -6.10 -12.39
C ALA A 57 -11.50 -7.25 -13.15
N PRO A 58 -12.71 -7.67 -12.74
CA PRO A 58 -13.52 -8.50 -13.62
C PRO A 58 -13.83 -7.71 -14.90
N GLU A 59 -13.77 -8.38 -16.06
CA GLU A 59 -14.32 -7.83 -17.30
C GLU A 59 -15.82 -7.59 -17.08
N LEU A 60 -16.26 -6.34 -17.31
CA LEU A 60 -17.66 -5.90 -17.16
C LEU A 60 -18.48 -6.23 -18.40
#